data_AF-A0A951YU10-F1
#
_entry.id   AF-A0A951YU10-F1
#
_cell.length_a   1.000
_cell.length_b   1.000
_cell.length_c   1.000
_cell.angle_alpha   90.00
_cell.angle_beta   90.00
_cell.angle_gamma   90.00
#
_symmetry.space_group_name_H-M   'P 1'
#
loop_
_entity.id
_entity.type
_entity.pdbx_description
1 polymer ?
#
loop_
_entity_poly.entity_id
_entity_poly.type
_entity_poly.pdbx_seq_one_letter_code
_entity_poly.pdbx_strand_id
1 'polypeptide(L)'
;RLTRLLRGQRGTEGAMGNPVPAGARVVVLDASLASLPIAEADLDIPWNWRIGPTRRPVSDETYVAQAFMPVGVGLRPFSVAHVEQPWRRPRTPGDLTIRWTRRSRALAADSWGGLEVPLAEELEAYEVEILDSAVVKRSLTTATTSAVYTAAAQTADWGALLGPGDTLDIRIYQLSALVGRGAPKTVTLIF
;
A
#
# COMPACT_ATOMS: atom_id res chain seq x y z
N ARG A 1 -24.86 9.83 16.51
CA ARG A 1 -23.47 9.37 16.73
C ARG A 1 -23.24 8.16 15.85
N LEU A 2 -22.33 8.23 14.86
CA LEU A 2 -21.97 7.08 14.04
C LEU A 2 -20.90 6.25 14.77
N THR A 3 -21.09 4.94 14.85
CA THR A 3 -20.13 4.00 15.45
C THR A 3 -19.94 2.81 14.52
N ARG A 4 -18.83 2.07 14.69
CA ARG A 4 -18.53 0.83 13.93
C ARG A 4 -18.40 1.01 12.40
N LEU A 5 -18.09 2.22 11.93
CA LEU A 5 -17.81 2.45 10.51
C LEU A 5 -16.51 1.74 10.13
N LEU A 6 -16.57 0.98 9.03
CA LEU A 6 -15.37 0.43 8.39
C LEU A 6 -14.60 1.59 7.76
N ARG A 7 -13.29 1.65 8.03
CA ARG A 7 -12.36 2.67 7.50
C ARG A 7 -11.21 1.99 6.78
N GLY A 8 -10.51 2.73 5.91
CA GLY A 8 -9.36 2.20 5.19
C GLY A 8 -9.71 1.16 4.12
N GLN A 9 -10.98 1.11 3.68
CA GLN A 9 -11.42 0.16 2.66
C GLN A 9 -10.71 0.40 1.32
N ARG A 10 -10.55 -0.67 0.53
CA ARG A 10 -9.91 -0.63 -0.80
C ARG A 10 -8.52 0.03 -0.80
N GLY A 11 -7.67 -0.32 0.17
CA GLY A 11 -6.27 0.13 0.20
C GLY A 11 -6.06 1.55 0.75
N THR A 12 -7.08 2.15 1.36
CA THR A 12 -7.02 3.52 1.88
C THR A 12 -6.58 3.61 3.34
N GLU A 13 -6.04 2.53 3.92
CA GLU A 13 -5.62 2.48 5.32
C GLU A 13 -4.55 3.52 5.64
N GLY A 14 -3.62 3.76 4.71
CA GLY A 14 -2.57 4.79 4.86
C GLY A 14 -3.08 6.23 4.78
N ALA A 15 -4.27 6.45 4.20
CA ALA A 15 -4.90 7.77 4.12
C ALA A 15 -5.85 8.04 5.31
N MET A 16 -6.07 7.05 6.17
CA MET A 16 -6.96 7.18 7.31
C MET A 16 -6.36 8.09 8.38
N GLY A 17 -6.93 9.28 8.55
CA GLY A 17 -6.66 10.11 9.73
C GLY A 17 -7.13 9.41 11.01
N ASN A 18 -6.25 9.29 12.00
CA ASN A 18 -6.57 8.64 13.27
C ASN A 18 -6.01 9.42 14.47
N PRO A 19 -6.86 10.00 15.34
CA PRO A 19 -8.34 10.03 15.26
C PRO A 19 -8.86 11.07 14.27
N VAL A 20 -10.13 10.92 13.86
CA VAL A 20 -10.89 12.01 13.22
C VAL A 20 -11.40 12.93 14.34
N PRO A 21 -11.09 14.24 14.33
CA PRO A 21 -11.51 15.16 15.38
C PRO A 21 -13.04 15.29 15.51
N ALA A 22 -13.52 15.59 16.71
CA ALA A 22 -14.92 15.93 16.93
C ALA A 22 -15.31 17.17 16.10
N GLY A 23 -16.50 17.13 15.47
CA GLY A 23 -16.98 18.21 14.59
C GLY A 23 -16.45 18.16 13.16
N ALA A 24 -15.63 17.17 12.79
CA ALA A 24 -15.18 17.01 11.41
C ALA A 24 -16.36 16.87 10.43
N ARG A 25 -16.23 17.53 9.27
CA ARG A 25 -17.20 17.42 8.18
C ARG A 25 -17.20 16.01 7.60
N VAL A 26 -18.39 15.47 7.36
CA VAL A 26 -18.59 14.20 6.67
C VAL A 26 -19.22 14.49 5.32
N VAL A 27 -18.62 13.97 4.26
CA VAL A 27 -19.19 14.00 2.91
C VAL A 27 -19.69 12.60 2.60
N VAL A 28 -21.00 12.47 2.38
CA VAL A 28 -21.61 11.22 1.90
C VAL A 28 -21.59 11.28 0.39
N LEU A 29 -20.86 10.33 -0.21
CA LEU A 29 -20.79 10.17 -1.66
C LEU A 29 -21.97 9.30 -2.11
N ASP A 30 -22.64 9.69 -3.19
CA ASP A 30 -23.72 8.93 -3.79
C ASP A 30 -23.46 8.68 -5.30
N ALA A 31 -24.44 8.10 -5.99
CA ALA A 31 -24.34 7.77 -7.40
C ALA A 31 -24.37 8.99 -8.35
N SER A 32 -24.55 10.22 -7.84
CA SER A 32 -24.48 11.43 -8.67
C SER A 32 -23.05 11.82 -9.04
N LEU A 33 -22.05 11.25 -8.35
CA LEU A 33 -20.64 11.48 -8.67
C LEU A 33 -20.24 10.75 -9.94
N ALA A 34 -19.68 11.49 -10.88
CA ALA A 34 -19.03 10.93 -12.05
C ALA A 34 -17.55 10.68 -11.78
N SER A 35 -17.03 9.54 -12.23
CA SER A 35 -15.58 9.35 -12.32
C SER A 35 -14.99 10.30 -13.35
N LEU A 36 -13.83 10.87 -13.04
CA LEU A 36 -13.07 11.64 -14.02
C LEU A 36 -12.57 10.68 -15.12
N PRO A 37 -12.67 11.04 -16.41
CA PRO A 37 -12.24 10.21 -17.53
C PRO A 37 -10.71 10.31 -17.71
N ILE A 38 -9.96 9.79 -16.74
CA ILE A 38 -8.49 9.81 -16.77
C ILE A 38 -8.01 8.49 -17.37
N ALA A 39 -7.31 8.55 -18.50
CA ALA A 39 -6.70 7.37 -19.10
C ALA A 39 -5.33 7.09 -18.47
N GLU A 40 -4.82 5.86 -18.63
CA GLU A 40 -3.47 5.51 -18.17
C GLU A 40 -2.38 6.33 -18.86
N ALA A 41 -2.60 6.73 -20.12
CA ALA A 41 -1.70 7.60 -20.86
C ALA A 41 -1.63 9.04 -20.31
N ASP A 42 -2.59 9.45 -19.47
CA ASP A 42 -2.65 10.78 -18.87
C ASP A 42 -1.93 10.84 -17.51
N LEU A 43 -1.42 9.71 -17.00
CA LEU A 43 -0.72 9.65 -15.72
C LEU A 43 0.55 10.48 -15.74
N ASP A 44 0.82 11.17 -14.62
CA ASP A 44 1.95 12.09 -14.43
C ASP A 44 2.00 13.29 -15.40
N ILE A 45 0.92 13.51 -16.16
CA ILE A 45 0.74 14.72 -16.98
C ILE A 45 -0.09 15.74 -16.16
N PRO A 46 0.42 16.96 -15.92
CA PRO A 46 -0.32 17.96 -15.17
C PRO A 46 -1.46 18.55 -16.00
N TRP A 47 -2.68 18.52 -15.46
CA TRP A 47 -3.87 19.11 -16.07
C TRP A 47 -4.31 20.35 -15.30
N ASN A 48 -4.82 21.35 -16.02
CA ASN A 48 -5.44 22.53 -15.44
C ASN A 48 -6.96 22.37 -15.46
N TRP A 49 -7.52 21.97 -14.31
CA TRP A 49 -8.95 21.80 -14.14
C TRP A 49 -9.62 23.12 -13.80
N ARG A 50 -10.87 23.26 -14.23
CA ARG A 50 -11.75 24.37 -13.88
C ARG A 50 -12.95 23.81 -13.13
N ILE A 51 -13.10 24.21 -11.87
CA ILE A 51 -14.13 23.69 -10.96
C ILE A 51 -15.10 24.83 -10.63
N GLY A 52 -16.38 24.64 -10.95
CA GLY A 52 -17.39 25.67 -10.76
C GLY A 52 -18.82 25.15 -10.98
N PRO A 53 -19.83 25.99 -10.77
CA PRO A 53 -21.24 25.60 -10.86
C PRO A 53 -21.67 25.35 -12.31
N THR A 54 -22.33 24.22 -12.56
CA THR A 54 -22.77 23.77 -13.91
C THR A 54 -23.64 24.79 -14.67
N ARG A 55 -24.28 25.75 -13.98
CA ARG A 55 -25.17 26.76 -14.59
C ARG A 55 -24.44 27.98 -15.15
N ARG A 56 -23.12 28.07 -15.00
CA ARG A 56 -22.31 29.21 -15.47
C ARG A 56 -21.25 28.77 -16.48
N PRO A 57 -20.79 29.65 -17.37
CA PRO A 57 -19.71 29.32 -18.28
C PRO A 57 -18.39 29.13 -17.52
N VAL A 58 -17.48 28.32 -18.06
CA VAL A 58 -16.17 28.02 -17.45
C VAL A 58 -15.26 29.25 -17.29
N SER A 59 -15.53 30.32 -18.03
CA SER A 59 -14.84 31.61 -17.94
C SER A 59 -15.34 32.51 -16.81
N ASP A 60 -16.44 32.16 -16.16
CA ASP A 60 -17.01 32.92 -15.05
C ASP A 60 -16.05 32.97 -13.85
N GLU A 61 -16.02 34.09 -13.14
CA GLU A 61 -15.14 34.30 -11.97
C GLU A 61 -15.35 33.29 -10.84
N THR A 62 -16.51 32.63 -10.78
CA THR A 62 -16.78 31.58 -9.79
C THR A 62 -16.04 30.27 -10.03
N TYR A 63 -15.45 30.09 -11.23
CA TYR A 63 -14.65 28.91 -11.55
C TYR A 63 -13.22 29.03 -11.02
N VAL A 64 -12.86 28.11 -10.13
CA VAL A 64 -11.50 28.00 -9.60
C VAL A 64 -10.65 27.14 -10.52
N ALA A 65 -9.45 27.61 -10.83
CA ALA A 65 -8.44 26.81 -11.51
C ALA A 65 -7.69 25.94 -10.50
N GLN A 66 -7.57 24.66 -10.78
CA GLN A 66 -6.87 23.69 -9.93
C GLN A 66 -5.94 22.85 -10.80
N ALA A 67 -4.65 22.92 -10.52
CA ALA A 67 -3.71 21.96 -11.08
C ALA A 67 -3.95 20.58 -10.43
N PHE A 68 -4.07 19.56 -11.26
CA PHE A 68 -4.19 18.18 -10.82
C PHE A 68 -3.39 17.28 -11.75
N MET A 69 -2.51 16.48 -11.16
CA MET A 69 -1.68 15.50 -11.85
C MET A 69 -2.10 14.12 -11.35
N PRO A 70 -2.75 13.30 -12.19
CA PRO A 70 -3.17 11.97 -11.77
C PRO A 70 -1.96 11.04 -11.65
N VAL A 71 -1.76 10.47 -10.47
CA VAL A 71 -0.61 9.58 -10.17
C VAL A 71 -1.02 8.10 -10.05
N GLY A 72 -2.20 7.73 -10.57
CA GLY A 72 -2.62 6.34 -10.65
C GLY A 72 -2.84 5.65 -9.29
N VAL A 73 -3.23 6.38 -8.23
CA VAL A 73 -3.41 5.81 -6.88
C VAL A 73 -4.33 4.58 -6.87
N GLY A 74 -5.39 4.57 -7.70
CA GLY A 74 -6.30 3.42 -7.81
C GLY A 74 -5.71 2.19 -8.50
N LEU A 75 -4.61 2.34 -9.22
CA LEU A 75 -3.87 1.25 -9.89
C LEU A 75 -2.76 0.68 -8.99
N ARG A 76 -2.40 1.40 -7.92
CA ARG A 76 -1.36 0.97 -6.97
C ARG A 76 -1.76 -0.33 -6.29
N PRO A 77 -0.92 -1.38 -6.31
CA PRO A 77 -1.14 -2.59 -5.53
C PRO A 77 -1.38 -2.28 -4.04
N PHE A 78 -2.27 -3.02 -3.41
CA PHE A 78 -2.54 -2.86 -1.98
C PHE A 78 -1.34 -3.32 -1.15
N SER A 79 -1.19 -2.76 0.05
CA SER A 79 -0.20 -3.24 1.00
C SER A 79 -0.49 -4.68 1.39
N VAL A 80 0.56 -5.49 1.56
CA VAL A 80 0.40 -6.88 2.02
C VAL A 80 -0.15 -6.94 3.45
N ALA A 81 -0.75 -8.06 3.82
CA ALA A 81 -1.31 -8.28 5.15
C ALA A 81 -0.61 -9.42 5.89
N HIS A 82 -0.94 -9.56 7.18
CA HIS A 82 -0.56 -10.70 8.02
C HIS A 82 0.93 -11.08 7.93
N VAL A 83 1.82 -10.09 8.07
CA VAL A 83 3.26 -10.37 8.14
C VAL A 83 3.53 -11.23 9.39
N GLU A 84 4.13 -12.40 9.18
CA GLU A 84 4.42 -13.35 10.24
C GLU A 84 5.47 -12.78 11.18
N GLN A 85 5.20 -12.88 12.48
CA GLN A 85 6.09 -12.38 13.52
C GLN A 85 7.05 -13.49 13.98
N PRO A 86 8.38 -13.27 14.01
CA PRO A 86 9.36 -14.30 14.36
C PRO A 86 9.14 -14.94 15.72
N TRP A 87 8.78 -14.15 16.74
CA TRP A 87 8.51 -14.64 18.11
C TRP A 87 7.39 -15.68 18.22
N ARG A 88 6.54 -15.86 17.19
CA ARG A 88 5.42 -16.82 17.23
C ARG A 88 5.85 -18.28 17.18
N ARG A 89 7.08 -18.56 16.76
CA ARG A 89 7.61 -19.93 16.66
C ARG A 89 9.01 -19.97 17.27
N PRO A 90 9.38 -21.06 17.98
CA PRO A 90 10.76 -21.27 18.39
C PRO A 90 11.69 -21.19 17.18
N ARG A 91 12.75 -20.40 17.29
CA ARG A 91 13.70 -20.14 16.21
C ARG A 91 15.12 -20.33 16.72
N THR A 92 15.90 -21.10 15.97
CA THR A 92 17.36 -21.07 16.05
C THR A 92 17.87 -19.94 15.17
N PRO A 93 18.79 -19.08 15.64
CA PRO A 93 19.40 -18.05 14.79
C PRO A 93 19.96 -18.64 13.49
N GLY A 94 19.73 -17.96 12.38
CA GLY A 94 20.07 -18.43 11.03
C GLY A 94 19.34 -17.62 9.97
N ASP A 95 19.06 -18.21 8.81
CA ASP A 95 18.27 -17.57 7.76
C ASP A 95 16.89 -17.17 8.29
N LEU A 96 16.47 -15.93 8.03
CA LEU A 96 15.15 -15.43 8.38
C LEU A 96 14.24 -15.49 7.16
N THR A 97 13.17 -16.29 7.22
CA THR A 97 12.11 -16.22 6.20
C THR A 97 11.01 -15.28 6.66
N ILE A 98 10.86 -14.17 5.93
CA ILE A 98 9.78 -13.19 6.12
C ILE A 98 8.60 -13.66 5.26
N ARG A 99 7.41 -13.81 5.85
CA ARG A 99 6.19 -14.26 5.16
C ARG A 99 5.05 -13.29 5.35
N TRP A 100 4.17 -13.19 4.37
CA TRP A 100 2.98 -12.34 4.38
C TRP A 100 1.85 -12.95 3.57
N THR A 101 0.70 -12.30 3.56
CA THR A 101 -0.46 -12.63 2.73
C THR A 101 -0.66 -11.55 1.67
N ARG A 102 -0.79 -11.96 0.41
CA ARG A 102 -1.11 -11.08 -0.73
C ARG A 102 -2.51 -10.48 -0.55
N ARG A 103 -2.70 -9.25 -0.98
CA ARG A 103 -4.01 -8.62 -1.13
C ARG A 103 -4.25 -8.29 -2.59
N SER A 104 -5.48 -8.45 -3.06
CA SER A 104 -5.87 -8.11 -4.42
C SER A 104 -6.84 -6.95 -4.46
N ARG A 105 -6.75 -6.18 -5.54
CA ARG A 105 -7.63 -5.05 -5.86
C ARG A 105 -8.67 -5.39 -6.93
N ALA A 106 -8.63 -6.62 -7.47
CA ALA A 106 -9.65 -7.13 -8.37
C ALA A 106 -11.02 -7.17 -7.69
N LEU A 107 -12.09 -6.76 -8.38
CA LEU A 107 -13.45 -6.76 -7.82
C LEU A 107 -13.94 -8.16 -7.44
N ALA A 108 -13.42 -9.19 -8.11
CA ALA A 108 -13.74 -10.59 -7.81
C ALA A 108 -12.98 -11.15 -6.60
N ALA A 109 -12.07 -10.39 -5.99
CA ALA A 109 -11.25 -10.87 -4.86
C ALA A 109 -12.06 -11.18 -3.59
N ASP A 110 -13.26 -10.61 -3.46
CA ASP A 110 -14.17 -10.86 -2.34
C ASP A 110 -15.04 -12.11 -2.55
N SER A 111 -14.90 -12.80 -3.69
CA SER A 111 -15.67 -14.01 -4.00
C SER A 111 -15.11 -15.24 -3.28
N TRP A 112 -15.99 -15.98 -2.61
CA TRP A 112 -15.70 -17.26 -1.98
C TRP A 112 -15.75 -18.45 -2.96
N GLY A 113 -16.21 -18.22 -4.18
CA GLY A 113 -16.34 -19.29 -5.19
C GLY A 113 -15.08 -19.53 -6.02
N GLY A 114 -14.06 -18.68 -5.88
CA GLY A 114 -12.77 -18.85 -6.57
C GLY A 114 -11.88 -19.87 -5.88
N LEU A 115 -11.02 -20.55 -6.65
CA LEU A 115 -9.99 -21.44 -6.11
C LEU A 115 -8.84 -20.65 -5.43
N GLU A 116 -8.49 -19.50 -6.01
CA GLU A 116 -7.43 -18.62 -5.54
C GLU A 116 -7.88 -17.16 -5.75
N VAL A 117 -7.37 -16.26 -4.90
CA VAL A 117 -7.67 -14.83 -5.03
C VAL A 117 -7.05 -14.31 -6.34
N PRO A 118 -7.80 -13.65 -7.24
CA PRO A 118 -7.25 -13.17 -8.51
C PRO A 118 -6.04 -12.24 -8.30
N LEU A 119 -5.04 -12.33 -9.15
CA LEU A 119 -3.97 -11.34 -9.26
C LEU A 119 -4.42 -10.24 -10.24
N ALA A 120 -4.23 -8.97 -9.88
CA ALA A 120 -4.62 -7.84 -10.72
C ALA A 120 -3.45 -7.26 -11.54
N GLU A 121 -2.30 -7.92 -11.43
CA GLU A 121 -0.99 -7.57 -11.97
C GLU A 121 -0.55 -8.70 -12.90
N GLU A 122 0.30 -8.41 -13.88
CA GLU A 122 0.74 -9.40 -14.88
C GLU A 122 1.55 -10.54 -14.25
N LEU A 123 2.32 -10.22 -13.21
CA LEU A 123 3.17 -11.15 -12.48
C LEU A 123 3.14 -10.83 -10.98
N GLU A 124 3.25 -11.87 -10.16
CA GLU A 124 3.41 -11.70 -8.72
C GLU A 124 4.87 -11.39 -8.41
N ALA A 125 5.13 -10.20 -7.89
CA ALA A 125 6.48 -9.75 -7.51
C ALA A 125 6.40 -8.83 -6.30
N TYR A 126 7.42 -8.91 -5.45
CA TYR A 126 7.54 -8.11 -4.24
C TYR A 126 8.95 -7.59 -4.04
N GLU A 127 9.03 -6.49 -3.31
CA GLU A 127 10.25 -5.95 -2.77
C GLU A 127 10.12 -5.77 -1.25
N VAL A 128 11.15 -6.18 -0.52
CA VAL A 128 11.26 -6.05 0.93
C VAL A 128 12.46 -5.19 1.27
N GLU A 129 12.21 -4.03 1.84
CA GLU A 129 13.24 -3.17 2.41
C GLU A 129 13.48 -3.57 3.86
N ILE A 130 14.75 -3.81 4.19
CA ILE A 130 15.24 -3.92 5.55
C ILE A 130 15.75 -2.54 5.97
N LEU A 131 15.23 -2.03 7.08
CA LEU A 131 15.50 -0.68 7.54
C LEU A 131 16.43 -0.67 8.76
N ASP A 132 17.26 0.35 8.82
CA ASP A 132 17.93 0.81 10.02
C ASP A 132 17.40 2.22 10.33
N SER A 133 16.46 2.26 11.26
CA SER A 133 15.61 3.43 11.50
C SER A 133 14.86 3.85 10.20
N ALA A 134 15.25 4.98 9.59
CA ALA A 134 14.63 5.47 8.36
C ALA A 134 15.41 5.09 7.08
N VAL A 135 16.62 4.56 7.22
CA VAL A 135 17.54 4.28 6.11
C VAL A 135 17.33 2.85 5.61
N VAL A 136 17.23 2.67 4.29
CA VAL A 136 17.19 1.34 3.68
C VAL A 136 18.59 0.74 3.71
N LYS A 137 18.75 -0.31 4.50
CA LYS A 137 20.02 -1.04 4.65
C LYS A 137 20.17 -2.12 3.58
N ARG A 138 19.05 -2.75 3.21
CA ARG A 138 19.00 -3.78 2.18
C ARG A 138 17.65 -3.80 1.48
N SER A 139 17.64 -4.14 0.20
CA SER A 139 16.42 -4.50 -0.53
C SER A 139 16.51 -5.96 -0.99
N LEU A 140 15.41 -6.70 -0.85
CA LEU A 140 15.25 -8.08 -1.29
C LEU A 140 14.09 -8.15 -2.28
N THR A 141 14.23 -8.90 -3.36
CA THR A 141 13.16 -9.12 -4.34
C THR A 141 12.72 -10.58 -4.35
N THR A 142 11.43 -10.84 -4.54
CA THR A 142 10.88 -12.20 -4.60
C THR A 142 9.65 -12.25 -5.51
N ALA A 143 9.42 -13.40 -6.14
CA ALA A 143 8.22 -13.69 -6.94
C ALA A 143 7.15 -14.45 -6.13
N THR A 144 7.29 -14.52 -4.81
CA THR A 144 6.38 -15.26 -3.91
C THR A 144 6.08 -14.44 -2.66
N THR A 145 5.10 -14.87 -1.88
CA THR A 145 4.72 -14.24 -0.59
C THR A 145 5.73 -14.45 0.55
N SER A 146 7.00 -14.71 0.20
CA SER A 146 8.08 -14.82 1.16
C SER A 146 9.43 -14.37 0.61
N ALA A 147 10.27 -13.81 1.48
CA ALA A 147 11.65 -13.44 1.19
C ALA A 147 12.58 -14.02 2.26
N VAL A 148 13.77 -14.45 1.86
CA VAL A 148 14.80 -14.96 2.78
C VAL A 148 15.85 -13.89 3.00
N TYR A 149 15.99 -13.44 4.25
CA TYR A 149 17.10 -12.63 4.71
C TYR A 149 18.16 -13.54 5.32
N THR A 150 19.17 -13.87 4.53
CA THR A 150 20.15 -14.91 4.87
C THR A 150 20.98 -14.55 6.08
N ALA A 151 21.51 -15.56 6.76
CA ALA A 151 22.43 -15.41 7.88
C ALA A 151 23.65 -14.56 7.51
N ALA A 152 24.21 -14.77 6.31
CA ALA A 152 25.32 -13.97 5.80
C ALA A 152 24.94 -12.49 5.60
N ALA A 153 23.73 -12.21 5.09
CA ALA A 153 23.25 -10.86 4.91
C ALA A 153 22.97 -10.16 6.25
N GLN A 154 22.42 -10.88 7.24
CA GLN A 154 22.26 -10.39 8.61
C GLN A 154 23.60 -10.03 9.23
N THR A 155 24.60 -10.92 9.17
CA THR A 155 25.93 -10.63 9.72
C THR A 155 26.62 -9.48 8.98
N ALA A 156 26.43 -9.34 7.67
CA ALA A 156 26.98 -8.21 6.92
C ALA A 156 26.35 -6.86 7.33
N ASP A 157 25.06 -6.86 7.63
CA ASP A 157 24.33 -5.63 7.96
C ASP A 157 24.45 -5.27 9.45
N TRP A 158 24.45 -6.26 10.34
CA TRP A 158 24.34 -6.07 11.80
C TRP A 158 25.55 -6.57 12.59
N GLY A 159 26.49 -7.26 11.96
CA GLY A 159 27.65 -7.89 12.63
C GLY A 159 27.32 -9.20 13.35
N ALA A 160 26.04 -9.55 13.47
CA ALA A 160 25.56 -10.78 14.10
C ALA A 160 24.22 -11.21 13.49
N LEU A 161 23.77 -12.42 13.86
CA LEU A 161 22.44 -12.91 13.54
C LEU A 161 21.39 -12.28 14.45
N LEU A 162 20.21 -11.99 13.91
CA LEU A 162 19.07 -11.54 14.70
C LEU A 162 18.56 -12.68 15.59
N GLY A 163 18.41 -12.39 16.88
CA GLY A 163 18.00 -13.33 17.92
C GLY A 163 17.04 -12.72 18.94
N PRO A 164 16.68 -13.48 19.99
CA PRO A 164 15.70 -13.05 20.97
C PRO A 164 16.02 -11.68 21.58
N GLY A 165 15.06 -10.77 21.54
CA GLY A 165 15.20 -9.39 22.03
C GLY A 165 15.56 -8.37 20.95
N ASP A 166 15.95 -8.81 19.75
CA ASP A 166 16.19 -7.92 18.62
C ASP A 166 14.87 -7.48 17.95
N THR A 167 14.95 -6.38 17.21
CA THR A 167 13.86 -5.89 16.36
C THR A 167 14.37 -5.56 14.96
N LEU A 168 13.53 -5.77 13.95
CA LEU A 168 13.84 -5.44 12.57
C LEU A 168 12.69 -4.69 11.92
N ASP A 169 12.91 -3.43 11.58
CA ASP A 169 11.96 -2.65 10.81
C ASP A 169 12.03 -3.03 9.32
N ILE A 170 10.88 -3.32 8.73
CA ILE A 170 10.79 -3.68 7.31
C ILE A 170 9.65 -2.95 6.61
N ARG A 171 9.80 -2.78 5.29
CA ARG A 171 8.71 -2.41 4.38
C ARG A 171 8.55 -3.43 3.28
N ILE A 172 7.33 -3.87 3.04
CA ILE A 172 7.01 -4.81 1.96
C ILE A 172 6.10 -4.12 0.95
N TYR A 173 6.46 -4.25 -0.33
CA TYR A 173 5.73 -3.72 -1.47
C TYR A 173 5.39 -4.86 -2.42
N GLN A 174 4.13 -4.95 -2.85
CA GLN A 174 3.81 -5.67 -4.09
C GLN A 174 4.13 -4.75 -5.27
N LEU A 175 4.73 -5.29 -6.32
CA LEU A 175 5.14 -4.54 -7.50
C LEU A 175 4.07 -4.63 -8.61
N SER A 176 4.00 -3.56 -9.40
CA SER A 176 3.22 -3.45 -10.62
C SER A 176 4.14 -3.04 -11.76
N ALA A 177 3.99 -3.66 -12.93
CA ALA A 177 4.72 -3.23 -14.13
C ALA A 177 4.32 -1.81 -14.58
N LEU A 178 3.09 -1.39 -14.30
CA LEU A 178 2.53 -0.10 -14.71
C LEU A 178 2.92 1.05 -13.79
N VAL A 179 2.82 0.86 -12.47
CA VAL A 179 3.00 1.95 -11.48
C VAL A 179 4.15 1.71 -10.50
N GLY A 180 4.92 0.64 -10.67
CA GLY A 180 6.04 0.31 -9.79
C GLY A 180 5.59 -0.17 -8.41
N ARG A 181 6.17 0.40 -7.35
CA ARG A 181 5.90 -0.03 -5.96
C ARG A 181 4.45 0.26 -5.55
N GLY A 182 3.82 -0.75 -4.95
CA GLY A 182 2.53 -0.67 -4.29
C GLY A 182 2.52 0.17 -3.01
N ALA A 183 1.42 0.11 -2.27
CA ALA A 183 1.37 0.73 -0.95
C ALA A 183 2.27 -0.05 0.04
N PRO A 184 3.12 0.62 0.85
CA PRO A 184 4.00 -0.06 1.78
C PRO A 184 3.21 -0.74 2.91
N LYS A 185 3.58 -1.98 3.23
CA LYS A 185 3.36 -2.54 4.56
C LYS A 185 4.59 -2.29 5.41
N THR A 186 4.53 -1.31 6.31
CA THR A 186 5.58 -1.09 7.33
C THR A 186 5.27 -1.91 8.57
N VAL A 187 6.24 -2.66 9.07
CA VAL A 187 6.10 -3.47 10.29
C VAL A 187 7.46 -3.67 10.95
N THR A 188 7.46 -3.66 12.28
CA THR A 188 8.60 -4.09 13.10
C THR A 188 8.44 -5.58 13.39
N LEU A 189 9.41 -6.39 12.97
CA LEU A 189 9.55 -7.77 13.38
C LEU A 189 10.22 -7.82 14.75
N ILE A 190 9.68 -8.66 15.64
CA ILE A 190 10.22 -8.86 16.99
C ILE A 190 10.67 -10.32 17.11
N PHE A 191 11.86 -10.53 17.67
CA PHE A 191 12.52 -11.83 17.77
C PHE A 191 12.50 -12.38 19.18
#